data_AF-A0A1Y1XZH8-F1
#
_entry.id   AF-A0A1Y1XZH8-F1
#
_cell.length_a   1.000
_cell.length_b   1.000
_cell.length_c   1.000
_cell.angle_alpha   90.00
_cell.angle_beta   90.00
_cell.angle_gamma   90.00
#
_symmetry.space_group_name_H-M   'P 1'
#
loop_
_entity.id
_entity.type
_entity.pdbx_description
1 polymer ?
#
loop_
_entity_poly.entity_id
_entity_poly.type
_entity_poly.pdbx_seq_one_letter_code
_entity_poly.pdbx_strand_id
1 'polypeptide(L)'
;MAAISRILLAFFTIAVLVVQVATHGHMTSPEVRTPPGDKGNGLTITRGPNNNMPCGGNPPGKPSTTYKSGSSISISWEIGAAHKGSCSIDLSTHPDSGFKTIHTWNCAERTGDQSTSVQLPKGVVCEQCVLRFHWNAQLTNENYVNCADVQIN
;
A
#
# COMPACT_ATOMS: atom_id res chain seq x y z
N MET A 1 40.56 -3.06 -42.77
CA MET A 1 39.15 -3.51 -42.67
C MET A 1 39.09 -4.64 -41.66
N ALA A 2 38.69 -4.35 -40.41
CA ALA A 2 38.55 -5.36 -39.37
C ALA A 2 37.10 -5.88 -39.40
N ALA A 3 36.95 -7.18 -39.67
CA ALA A 3 35.66 -7.87 -39.56
C ALA A 3 35.34 -8.04 -38.07
N ILE A 4 34.48 -7.17 -37.54
CA ILE A 4 33.93 -7.31 -36.20
C ILE A 4 33.05 -8.56 -36.21
N SER A 5 33.44 -9.56 -35.42
CA SER A 5 32.75 -10.84 -35.28
C SER A 5 31.30 -10.64 -34.86
N ARG A 6 30.34 -11.07 -35.69
CA ARG A 6 28.89 -11.00 -35.41
C ARG A 6 28.45 -11.78 -34.17
N ILE A 7 29.33 -12.60 -33.61
CA ILE A 7 29.07 -13.42 -32.42
C ILE A 7 29.15 -12.59 -31.13
N LEU A 8 29.94 -11.51 -31.11
CA LEU A 8 30.05 -10.61 -29.95
C LEU A 8 28.85 -9.68 -29.76
N LEU A 9 28.02 -9.50 -30.79
CA LEU A 9 26.82 -8.65 -30.71
C LEU A 9 25.63 -9.36 -30.01
N ALA A 10 25.60 -10.69 -30.02
CA ALA A 10 24.48 -11.47 -29.47
C ALA A 10 24.54 -11.63 -27.94
N PHE A 11 25.72 -11.56 -27.34
CA PHE A 11 25.89 -11.70 -25.88
C PHE A 11 25.61 -10.39 -25.12
N PHE A 12 25.68 -9.23 -25.78
CA PHE A 12 25.39 -7.94 -25.14
C PHE A 12 23.89 -7.61 -25.11
N THR A 13 23.08 -8.28 -25.95
CA THR A 13 21.63 -8.06 -26.04
C THR A 13 20.81 -8.80 -24.98
N ILE A 14 21.36 -9.78 -24.26
CA ILE A 14 20.63 -10.56 -23.24
C ILE A 14 20.84 -10.01 -21.81
N ALA A 15 21.76 -9.05 -21.62
CA ALA A 15 22.01 -8.43 -20.31
C ALA A 15 21.09 -7.24 -19.98
N VAL A 16 20.15 -6.90 -20.87
CA VAL A 16 19.26 -5.74 -20.73
C VAL A 16 17.83 -6.25 -20.50
N LEU A 17 17.15 -5.67 -19.49
CA LEU A 17 15.76 -5.89 -19.09
C LEU A 17 15.49 -6.96 -18.02
N VAL A 18 16.17 -6.86 -16.87
CA VAL A 18 15.42 -7.03 -15.60
C VAL A 18 15.12 -5.63 -15.08
N VAL A 19 14.29 -4.88 -15.81
CA VAL A 19 13.64 -3.70 -15.22
C VAL A 19 12.61 -4.31 -14.27
N GLN A 20 12.91 -4.29 -12.96
CA GLN A 20 11.88 -4.58 -11.96
C GLN A 20 10.81 -3.51 -12.15
N VAL A 21 9.73 -3.85 -12.85
CA VAL A 21 8.59 -2.96 -13.00
C VAL A 21 7.99 -2.84 -11.61
N ALA A 22 8.26 -1.73 -10.94
CA ALA A 22 7.70 -1.40 -9.64
C ALA A 22 6.19 -1.23 -9.82
N THR A 23 5.44 -2.31 -9.62
CA THR A 23 4.03 -2.35 -10.02
C THR A 23 3.12 -1.96 -8.87
N HIS A 24 3.31 -0.71 -8.42
CA HIS A 24 2.36 0.15 -7.70
C HIS A 24 2.27 -0.01 -6.17
N GLY A 25 1.53 0.90 -5.53
CA GLY A 25 1.77 1.30 -4.15
C GLY A 25 0.91 0.59 -3.11
N HIS A 26 1.37 0.60 -1.86
CA HIS A 26 0.62 0.08 -0.73
C HIS A 26 1.04 0.75 0.57
N MET A 27 0.16 0.69 1.59
CA MET A 27 0.54 1.05 2.96
C MET A 27 1.51 0.00 3.52
N THR A 28 2.62 0.48 4.08
CA THR A 28 3.68 -0.35 4.68
C THR A 28 3.66 -0.32 6.21
N SER A 29 3.10 0.74 6.80
CA SER A 29 2.92 0.84 8.25
C SER A 29 1.61 1.56 8.60
N PRO A 30 0.75 0.96 9.44
CA PRO A 30 0.87 -0.37 10.04
C PRO A 30 0.85 -1.51 9.01
N GLU A 31 1.32 -2.71 9.42
CA GLU A 31 1.42 -3.87 8.54
C GLU A 31 0.05 -4.24 7.96
N VAL A 32 -0.06 -4.28 6.64
CA VAL A 32 -1.30 -4.58 5.95
C VAL A 32 -1.57 -6.08 5.87
N ARG A 33 -2.84 -6.43 5.77
CA ARG A 33 -3.28 -7.76 5.36
C ARG A 33 -2.69 -8.08 3.99
N THR A 34 -2.10 -9.26 3.87
CA THR A 34 -1.57 -9.78 2.61
C THR A 34 -2.27 -11.09 2.24
N PRO A 35 -2.62 -11.32 0.97
CA PRO A 35 -3.11 -12.62 0.54
C PRO A 35 -2.10 -13.73 0.82
N PRO A 36 -2.54 -14.99 1.01
CA PRO A 36 -1.64 -16.12 1.16
C PRO A 36 -0.64 -16.22 0.00
N GLY A 37 0.65 -16.33 0.32
CA GLY A 37 1.72 -16.44 -0.67
C GLY A 37 2.20 -15.13 -1.30
N ASP A 38 1.48 -14.02 -1.14
CA ASP A 38 1.81 -12.76 -1.82
C ASP A 38 3.15 -12.16 -1.33
N LYS A 39 3.48 -12.34 -0.04
CA LYS A 39 4.80 -11.99 0.52
C LYS A 39 5.95 -12.71 -0.21
N GLY A 40 5.75 -13.97 -0.58
CA GLY A 40 6.74 -14.76 -1.33
C GLY A 40 6.87 -14.34 -2.80
N ASN A 41 5.91 -13.57 -3.31
CA ASN A 41 5.87 -13.04 -4.67
C ASN A 41 6.10 -11.52 -4.72
N GLY A 42 6.88 -10.98 -3.77
CA GLY A 42 7.23 -9.56 -3.75
C GLY A 42 6.06 -8.59 -3.59
N LEU A 43 4.96 -9.04 -2.98
CA LEU A 43 3.72 -8.28 -2.75
C LEU A 43 3.00 -7.86 -4.05
N THR A 44 3.13 -8.63 -5.12
CA THR A 44 2.54 -8.31 -6.43
C THR A 44 1.04 -8.02 -6.36
N ILE A 45 0.28 -8.71 -5.50
CA ILE A 45 -1.15 -8.49 -5.35
C ILE A 45 -1.43 -7.28 -4.44
N THR A 46 -0.76 -7.19 -3.29
CA THR A 46 -0.96 -6.11 -2.31
C THR A 46 -0.60 -4.73 -2.87
N ARG A 47 0.42 -4.67 -3.73
CA ARG A 47 0.89 -3.47 -4.46
C ARG A 47 0.03 -3.12 -5.67
N GLY A 48 -0.76 -4.06 -6.16
CA GLY A 48 -1.56 -3.91 -7.36
C GLY A 48 -2.83 -3.09 -7.14
N PRO A 49 -3.34 -2.43 -8.21
CA PRO A 49 -4.63 -1.77 -8.16
C PRO A 49 -5.75 -2.78 -7.94
N ASN A 50 -6.73 -2.44 -7.10
CA ASN A 50 -7.88 -3.28 -6.80
C ASN A 50 -9.08 -2.45 -6.31
N ASN A 51 -10.29 -2.96 -6.60
CA ASN A 51 -11.56 -2.33 -6.20
C ASN A 51 -12.34 -3.16 -5.18
N ASN A 52 -11.72 -4.20 -4.61
CA ASN A 52 -12.40 -5.16 -3.74
C ASN A 52 -12.56 -4.59 -2.33
N MET A 53 -13.64 -3.84 -2.11
CA MET A 53 -13.91 -3.23 -0.81
C MET A 53 -14.35 -4.27 0.25
N PRO A 54 -14.05 -4.04 1.54
CA PRO A 54 -13.31 -2.89 2.05
C PRO A 54 -11.80 -3.06 2.05
N CYS A 55 -11.25 -4.26 1.90
CA CYS A 55 -9.86 -4.56 2.26
C CYS A 55 -9.07 -5.31 1.17
N GLY A 56 -9.35 -5.04 -0.09
CA GLY A 56 -8.76 -5.73 -1.24
C GLY A 56 -9.17 -7.20 -1.36
N GLY A 57 -10.26 -7.60 -0.70
CA GLY A 57 -10.67 -9.00 -0.58
C GLY A 57 -9.87 -9.82 0.45
N ASN A 58 -9.00 -9.18 1.23
CA ASN A 58 -8.20 -9.87 2.25
C ASN A 58 -8.98 -10.03 3.56
N PRO A 59 -9.07 -11.24 4.11
CA PRO A 59 -9.81 -11.51 5.34
C PRO A 59 -9.15 -10.85 6.57
N PRO A 60 -9.92 -10.54 7.62
CA PRO A 60 -9.38 -10.04 8.89
C PRO A 60 -8.26 -10.91 9.46
N GLY A 61 -7.18 -10.28 9.90
CA GLY A 61 -6.06 -10.89 10.59
C GLY A 61 -6.06 -10.59 12.09
N LYS A 62 -4.93 -10.83 12.76
CA LYS A 62 -4.70 -10.34 14.13
C LYS A 62 -4.21 -8.89 14.07
N PRO A 63 -4.49 -8.06 15.09
CA PRO A 63 -3.88 -6.74 15.19
C PRO A 63 -2.36 -6.80 15.04
N SER A 64 -1.82 -6.03 14.10
CA SER A 64 -0.38 -5.94 13.85
C SER A 64 0.30 -4.97 14.82
N THR A 65 -0.47 -4.07 15.44
CA THR A 65 0.04 -3.08 16.38
C THR A 65 -1.09 -2.54 17.27
N THR A 66 -0.70 -1.87 18.35
CA THR A 66 -1.59 -1.25 19.32
C THR A 66 -1.28 0.24 19.42
N TYR A 67 -2.31 1.07 19.31
CA TYR A 67 -2.22 2.52 19.45
C TYR A 67 -2.97 3.00 20.69
N LYS A 68 -2.60 4.19 21.14
CA LYS A 68 -3.37 4.89 22.19
C LYS A 68 -4.50 5.71 21.57
N SER A 69 -5.67 5.70 22.17
CA SER A 69 -6.81 6.54 21.81
C SER A 69 -6.41 8.01 21.78
N GLY A 70 -6.83 8.74 20.75
CA GLY A 70 -6.47 10.16 20.60
C GLY A 70 -4.99 10.42 20.33
N SER A 71 -4.18 9.41 20.02
CA SER A 71 -2.77 9.60 19.65
C SER A 71 -2.61 9.99 18.18
N SER A 72 -1.48 10.63 17.86
CA SER A 72 -1.06 10.85 16.47
C SER A 72 -0.17 9.68 16.06
N ILE A 73 -0.55 8.97 14.99
CA ILE A 73 0.15 7.78 14.51
C ILE A 73 0.85 8.07 13.18
N SER A 74 2.00 7.42 12.94
CA SER A 74 2.64 7.47 11.63
C SER A 74 1.98 6.46 10.70
N ILE A 75 1.55 6.92 9.55
CA ILE A 75 1.12 6.08 8.43
C ILE A 75 2.21 6.16 7.37
N SER A 76 2.75 5.03 6.98
CA SER A 76 3.79 4.93 5.94
C SER A 76 3.29 4.12 4.77
N TRP A 77 3.72 4.51 3.57
CA TRP A 77 3.37 3.83 2.33
C TRP A 77 4.54 3.92 1.34
N GLU A 78 4.57 2.98 0.41
CA GLU A 78 5.53 2.93 -0.69
C GLU A 78 4.80 3.15 -2.01
N ILE A 79 5.38 3.95 -2.90
CA ILE A 79 4.87 4.20 -4.25
C ILE A 79 5.88 3.72 -5.30
N GLY A 80 5.53 2.67 -6.05
CA GLY A 80 6.34 2.20 -7.18
C GLY A 80 6.19 3.07 -8.44
N ALA A 81 5.01 3.63 -8.68
CA ALA A 81 4.72 4.52 -9.81
C ALA A 81 3.86 5.70 -9.35
N ALA A 82 4.34 6.92 -9.59
CA ALA A 82 3.77 8.15 -9.06
C ALA A 82 2.57 8.64 -9.90
N HIS A 83 1.41 8.01 -9.73
CA HIS A 83 0.19 8.37 -10.47
C HIS A 83 -0.64 9.49 -9.85
N LYS A 84 -0.11 10.18 -8.83
CA LYS A 84 -0.75 11.29 -8.09
C LYS A 84 -2.15 10.92 -7.57
N GLY A 85 -2.83 11.89 -6.99
CA GLY A 85 -4.22 11.77 -6.57
C GLY A 85 -4.39 11.78 -5.06
N SER A 86 -5.49 11.20 -4.58
CA SER A 86 -5.91 11.33 -3.19
C SER A 86 -5.66 10.04 -2.44
N CYS A 87 -5.00 10.15 -1.28
CA CYS A 87 -4.95 9.10 -0.28
C CYS A 87 -5.89 9.43 0.88
N SER A 88 -6.40 8.39 1.51
CA SER A 88 -7.19 8.50 2.73
C SER A 88 -6.86 7.36 3.69
N ILE A 89 -7.07 7.67 4.97
CA ILE A 89 -7.11 6.67 6.03
C ILE A 89 -8.52 6.66 6.59
N ASP A 90 -9.17 5.51 6.48
CA ASP A 90 -10.44 5.24 7.10
C ASP A 90 -10.25 4.35 8.32
N LEU A 91 -11.01 4.61 9.37
CA LEU A 91 -11.04 3.81 10.59
C LEU A 91 -12.37 3.09 10.70
N SER A 92 -12.31 1.80 11.02
CA SER A 92 -13.44 1.02 11.49
C SER A 92 -13.16 0.45 12.88
N THR A 93 -14.15 0.50 13.77
CA THR A 93 -14.14 -0.17 15.08
C THR A 93 -14.76 -1.56 15.07
N HIS A 94 -15.14 -2.04 13.88
CA HIS A 94 -15.66 -3.39 13.65
C HIS A 94 -14.87 -4.05 12.51
N PRO A 95 -14.80 -5.39 12.46
CA PRO A 95 -14.27 -6.05 11.28
C PRO A 95 -15.03 -5.59 10.02
N ASP A 96 -14.30 -5.02 9.07
CA ASP A 96 -14.68 -4.83 7.67
C ASP A 96 -16.02 -4.09 7.41
N SER A 97 -16.48 -3.24 8.32
CA SER A 97 -17.75 -2.52 8.18
C SER A 97 -17.78 -1.19 8.94
N GLY A 98 -18.55 -0.20 8.50
CA GLY A 98 -18.71 1.06 9.25
C GLY A 98 -17.49 2.01 9.22
N PHE A 99 -16.68 1.92 8.16
CA PHE A 99 -15.51 2.80 7.96
C PHE A 99 -15.88 4.29 7.95
N LYS A 100 -15.05 5.09 8.63
CA LYS A 100 -15.10 6.55 8.61
C LYS A 100 -13.74 7.12 8.23
N THR A 101 -13.69 8.01 7.25
CA THR A 101 -12.46 8.71 6.89
C THR A 101 -12.02 9.63 8.02
N ILE A 102 -10.78 9.43 8.49
CA ILE A 102 -10.17 10.23 9.57
C ILE A 102 -9.01 11.11 9.06
N HIS A 103 -8.51 10.85 7.86
CA HIS A 103 -7.49 11.68 7.23
C HIS A 103 -7.54 11.57 5.70
N THR A 104 -7.21 12.67 5.02
CA THR A 104 -7.13 12.74 3.55
C THR A 104 -6.02 13.69 3.16
N TRP A 105 -5.26 13.35 2.12
CA TRP A 105 -4.18 14.18 1.59
C TRP A 105 -3.91 13.84 0.12
N ASN A 106 -3.24 14.76 -0.58
CA ASN A 106 -2.68 14.45 -1.90
C ASN A 106 -1.44 13.58 -1.74
N CYS A 107 -1.38 12.45 -2.44
CA CYS A 107 -0.30 11.47 -2.29
C CYS A 107 0.19 10.96 -3.64
N ALA A 108 1.24 10.14 -3.61
CA ALA A 108 1.85 9.56 -4.80
C ALA A 108 2.33 10.60 -5.83
N GLU A 109 2.77 11.78 -5.35
CA GLU A 109 3.42 12.83 -6.15
C GLU A 109 4.82 12.43 -6.62
N ARG A 110 5.44 11.47 -5.92
CA ARG A 110 6.76 10.91 -6.22
C ARG A 110 6.78 9.42 -5.87
N THR A 111 7.77 8.72 -6.39
CA THR A 111 8.04 7.31 -6.05
C THR A 111 8.83 7.19 -4.74
N GLY A 112 8.89 5.96 -4.21
CA GLY A 112 9.59 5.60 -2.98
C GLY A 112 8.74 5.74 -1.73
N ASP A 113 9.41 5.60 -0.58
CA ASP A 113 8.79 5.59 0.74
C ASP A 113 8.37 7.01 1.17
N GLN A 114 7.17 7.06 1.73
CA GLN A 114 6.53 8.29 2.21
C GLN A 114 5.78 7.99 3.51
N SER A 115 5.54 9.05 4.28
CA SER A 115 4.77 8.96 5.52
C SER A 115 4.01 10.25 5.81
N THR A 116 2.97 10.13 6.63
CA THR A 116 2.20 11.24 7.17
C THR A 116 1.76 10.91 8.60
N SER A 117 1.42 11.95 9.36
CA SER A 117 0.89 11.81 10.72
C SER A 117 -0.63 11.87 10.69
N VAL A 118 -1.28 10.87 11.27
CA VAL A 118 -2.75 10.76 11.33
C VAL A 118 -3.20 10.81 12.78
N GLN A 119 -4.13 11.73 13.08
CA GLN A 119 -4.72 11.86 14.40
C GLN A 119 -5.85 10.84 14.58
N LEU A 120 -5.68 9.88 15.49
CA LEU A 120 -6.76 8.98 15.86
C LEU A 120 -7.85 9.75 16.64
N PRO A 121 -9.13 9.41 16.48
CA PRO A 121 -10.20 10.02 17.27
C PRO A 121 -10.03 9.75 18.76
N LYS A 122 -10.33 10.76 19.59
CA LYS A 122 -10.33 10.62 21.05
C LYS A 122 -11.51 9.75 21.49
N GLY A 123 -11.29 8.91 22.50
CA GLY A 123 -12.33 8.07 23.11
C GLY A 123 -12.73 6.84 22.30
N VAL A 124 -12.11 6.61 21.13
CA VAL A 124 -12.26 5.35 20.39
C VAL A 124 -11.34 4.31 21.01
N VAL A 125 -11.91 3.16 21.35
CA VAL A 125 -11.21 1.98 21.86
C VAL A 125 -11.77 0.74 21.17
N CYS A 126 -10.92 -0.24 20.89
CA CYS A 126 -11.29 -1.47 20.16
C CYS A 126 -10.15 -2.50 20.26
N GLU A 127 -10.52 -3.75 20.50
CA GLU A 127 -9.59 -4.88 20.44
C GLU A 127 -9.22 -5.24 18.98
N GLN A 128 -10.15 -4.99 18.05
CA GLN A 128 -9.96 -5.27 16.63
C GLN A 128 -10.57 -4.15 15.78
N CYS A 129 -9.75 -3.13 15.54
CA CYS A 129 -10.01 -2.07 14.57
C CYS A 129 -9.36 -2.37 13.23
N VAL A 130 -9.83 -1.67 12.19
CA VAL A 130 -9.25 -1.72 10.86
C VAL A 130 -8.91 -0.30 10.41
N LEU A 131 -7.65 -0.08 10.05
CA LEU A 131 -7.21 1.10 9.30
C LEU A 131 -7.15 0.74 7.83
N ARG A 132 -7.93 1.43 7.00
CA ARG A 132 -7.92 1.26 5.55
C ARG A 132 -7.18 2.41 4.89
N PHE A 133 -6.10 2.08 4.21
CA PHE A 133 -5.47 2.96 3.24
C PHE A 133 -6.20 2.82 1.91
N HIS A 134 -6.65 3.95 1.38
CA HIS A 134 -7.27 4.00 0.06
C HIS A 134 -6.60 5.12 -0.76
N TRP A 135 -5.97 4.74 -1.86
CA TRP A 135 -5.41 5.66 -2.83
C TRP A 135 -6.20 5.59 -4.14
N ASN A 136 -6.76 6.72 -4.55
CA ASN A 136 -7.34 6.94 -5.87
C ASN A 136 -6.28 7.61 -6.76
N ALA A 137 -5.73 6.85 -7.71
CA ALA A 137 -4.69 7.29 -8.63
C ALA A 137 -5.28 8.13 -9.76
N GLN A 138 -4.99 9.42 -9.75
CA GLN A 138 -5.64 10.38 -10.64
C GLN A 138 -5.27 10.18 -12.11
N LEU A 139 -4.01 9.83 -12.40
CA LEU A 139 -3.52 9.75 -13.78
C LEU A 139 -3.98 8.48 -14.51
N THR A 140 -4.27 7.40 -13.78
CA THR A 140 -4.65 6.11 -14.35
C THR A 140 -6.09 5.71 -14.03
N ASN A 141 -6.78 6.45 -13.15
CA ASN A 141 -8.11 6.11 -12.63
C ASN A 141 -8.16 4.72 -11.99
N GLU A 142 -7.06 4.34 -11.31
CA GLU A 142 -6.92 3.10 -10.56
C GLU A 142 -7.15 3.35 -9.07
N ASN A 143 -7.64 2.33 -8.35
CA ASN A 143 -7.76 2.37 -6.90
C ASN A 143 -6.80 1.37 -6.27
N TYR A 144 -6.28 1.72 -5.10
CA TYR A 144 -5.46 0.84 -4.28
C TYR A 144 -6.05 0.81 -2.89
N VAL A 145 -6.39 -0.39 -2.43
CA VAL A 145 -7.05 -0.58 -1.15
C VAL A 145 -6.26 -1.60 -0.33
N ASN A 146 -5.78 -1.18 0.82
CA ASN A 146 -5.12 -2.04 1.79
C ASN A 146 -5.71 -1.79 3.18
N CYS A 147 -5.81 -2.83 3.99
CA CYS A 147 -6.24 -2.72 5.38
C CYS A 147 -5.16 -3.25 6.31
N ALA A 148 -5.00 -2.63 7.46
CA ALA A 148 -4.24 -3.14 8.59
C ALA A 148 -5.18 -3.32 9.78
N ASP A 149 -5.07 -4.47 10.44
CA ASP A 149 -5.77 -4.72 11.69
C ASP A 149 -4.94 -4.13 12.84
N VAL A 150 -5.59 -3.37 13.72
CA VAL A 150 -4.93 -2.70 14.85
C VAL A 150 -5.79 -2.75 16.10
N GLN A 151 -5.17 -2.56 17.25
CA GLN A 151 -5.85 -2.35 18.52
C GLN A 151 -5.74 -0.88 18.92
N ILE A 152 -6.79 -0.32 19.54
CA ILE A 152 -6.77 1.04 20.09
C ILE A 152 -7.21 1.00 21.55
N ASN A 153 -6.35 1.48 22.45
CA ASN A 153 -6.55 1.49 23.91
C ASN A 153 -6.67 2.91 24.49
#